data_AF-A0A9P8FBU1-F1
#
_entry.id   AF-A0A9P8FBU1-F1
#
_cell.length_a   1.000
_cell.length_b   1.000
_cell.length_c   1.000
_cell.angle_alpha   90.00
_cell.angle_beta   90.00
_cell.angle_gamma   90.00
#
_symmetry.space_group_name_H-M   'P 1'
#
loop_
_entity.id
_entity.type
_entity.pdbx_description
1 polymer ?
#
loop_
_entity_poly.entity_id
_entity_poly.type
_entity_poly.pdbx_seq_one_letter_code
_entity_poly.pdbx_strand_id
1 'polypeptide(L)'
;MALPAIFRMLRPKTFLYLISLRTGTEMIALTLLINKVSGIYGLLAILTGYHLSWLQLTMYIYSIGVLAALCYLSPHIKRQSPLQCLALAWLYVIDSLINASYTALFGTTWFLMLARHINDAAPSDDSKLPGGAMMNDTAGFTSPEVNASRVEVVATPAMPGQNAVAAGINDGSALGHAVFQSGSIASITVISTLWAIRIYFCLVVMAYARGVL
;
A
#
# COMPACT_ATOMS: atom_id res chain seq x y z
N MET A 1 21.35 20.44 -26.55
CA MET A 1 20.62 21.04 -25.42
C MET A 1 20.90 20.20 -24.18
N ALA A 2 21.68 20.72 -23.22
CA ALA A 2 22.03 19.96 -22.02
C ALA A 2 20.83 19.90 -21.07
N LEU A 3 20.42 18.69 -20.66
CA LEU A 3 19.35 18.51 -19.67
C LEU A 3 19.77 19.15 -18.33
N PRO A 4 18.85 19.78 -17.59
CA PRO A 4 19.14 20.41 -16.29
C PRO A 4 19.82 19.43 -15.32
N ALA A 5 20.70 19.94 -14.44
CA ALA A 5 21.50 19.13 -13.51
C ALA A 5 20.67 18.15 -12.65
N ILE A 6 19.42 18.53 -12.31
CA ILE A 6 18.44 17.67 -11.62
C ILE A 6 18.16 16.36 -12.40
N PHE A 7 18.03 16.42 -13.72
CA PHE A 7 17.81 15.23 -14.56
C PHE A 7 19.07 14.37 -14.71
N ARG A 8 20.27 14.93 -14.48
CA ARG A 8 21.52 14.15 -14.39
C ARG A 8 21.65 13.45 -13.03
N MET A 9 21.19 14.07 -11.94
CA MET A 9 21.19 13.47 -10.59
C MET A 9 20.20 12.31 -10.47
N LEU A 10 19.08 12.36 -11.18
CA LEU A 10 18.07 11.29 -11.24
C LEU A 10 18.47 10.08 -12.12
N ARG A 11 19.71 10.01 -12.62
CA ARG A 11 20.22 8.87 -13.39
C ARG A 11 21.10 7.96 -12.53
N PRO A 12 20.54 6.92 -11.90
CA PRO A 12 21.36 5.89 -11.27
C PRO A 12 22.26 5.23 -12.32
N LYS A 13 23.56 5.19 -12.05
CA LYS A 13 24.55 4.44 -12.86
C LYS A 13 24.77 3.02 -12.35
N THR A 14 24.39 2.78 -11.10
CA THR A 14 24.50 1.53 -10.37
C THR A 14 23.25 1.38 -9.49
N PHE A 15 22.92 0.14 -9.13
CA PHE A 15 21.85 -0.14 -8.17
C PHE A 15 22.44 -0.15 -6.76
N LEU A 16 21.83 0.65 -5.88
CA LEU A 16 22.27 0.89 -4.50
C LEU A 16 23.75 1.25 -4.35
N TYR A 17 24.37 1.82 -5.39
CA TYR A 17 25.82 2.08 -5.47
C TYR A 17 26.74 0.85 -5.43
N LEU A 18 26.19 -0.36 -5.33
CA LEU A 18 26.97 -1.59 -5.10
C LEU A 18 27.00 -2.52 -6.31
N ILE A 19 25.93 -2.59 -7.10
CA ILE A 19 25.80 -3.59 -8.18
C ILE A 19 25.43 -2.95 -9.53
N SER A 20 25.60 -3.72 -10.61
CA SER A 20 25.27 -3.27 -11.97
C SER A 20 23.76 -2.99 -12.14
N LEU A 21 23.42 -2.07 -13.05
CA LEU A 21 22.02 -1.77 -13.39
C LEU A 21 21.26 -2.98 -13.93
N ARG A 22 21.95 -3.90 -14.63
CA ARG A 22 21.35 -5.15 -15.11
C ARG A 22 20.90 -5.99 -13.92
N THR A 23 21.81 -6.29 -12.99
CA THR A 23 21.51 -7.10 -11.80
C THR A 23 20.43 -6.43 -10.95
N GLY A 24 20.51 -5.11 -10.76
CA GLY A 24 19.47 -4.35 -10.08
C GLY A 24 18.10 -4.46 -10.76
N THR A 25 18.05 -4.39 -12.08
CA THR A 25 16.81 -4.53 -12.86
C THR A 25 16.23 -5.94 -12.77
N GLU A 26 17.08 -6.99 -12.80
CA GLU A 26 16.65 -8.37 -12.55
C GLU A 26 16.05 -8.53 -11.14
N MET A 27 16.71 -7.99 -10.11
CA MET A 27 16.21 -8.03 -8.73
C MET A 27 14.87 -7.31 -8.60
N ILE A 28 14.75 -6.11 -9.17
CA ILE A 28 13.49 -5.33 -9.18
C ILE A 28 12.38 -6.11 -9.89
N ALA A 29 12.66 -6.71 -11.05
CA ALA A 29 11.70 -7.51 -11.79
C ALA A 29 11.25 -8.75 -11.00
N LEU A 30 12.16 -9.41 -10.29
CA LEU A 30 11.85 -10.55 -9.40
C LEU A 30 10.99 -10.12 -8.22
N THR A 31 11.32 -9.01 -7.56
CA THR A 31 10.48 -8.45 -6.48
C THR A 31 9.08 -8.13 -6.99
N LEU A 32 8.97 -7.55 -8.18
CA LEU A 32 7.67 -7.28 -8.79
C LEU A 32 6.92 -8.57 -9.13
N LEU A 33 7.61 -9.58 -9.68
CA LEU A 33 7.01 -10.88 -9.99
C LEU A 33 6.41 -11.52 -8.73
N ILE A 34 7.15 -11.54 -7.62
CA ILE A 34 6.65 -12.05 -6.32
C ILE A 34 5.41 -11.25 -5.87
N ASN A 35 5.45 -9.92 -6.00
CA ASN A 35 4.29 -9.06 -5.70
C ASN A 35 3.07 -9.33 -6.60
N LYS A 36 3.27 -9.82 -7.83
CA LYS A 36 2.14 -10.17 -8.71
C LYS A 36 1.61 -11.57 -8.47
N VAL A 37 2.47 -12.50 -8.05
CA VAL A 37 2.06 -13.83 -7.62
C VAL A 37 1.15 -13.75 -6.39
N SER A 38 1.36 -12.80 -5.46
CA SER A 38 0.41 -12.58 -4.35
C SER A 38 -1.02 -12.23 -4.81
N GLY A 39 -1.18 -11.65 -6.02
CA GLY A 39 -2.49 -11.43 -6.63
C GLY A 39 -3.22 -12.73 -7.00
N ILE A 40 -2.50 -13.80 -7.36
CA ILE A 40 -3.10 -15.13 -7.57
C ILE A 40 -3.68 -15.64 -6.26
N TYR A 41 -2.92 -15.55 -5.17
CA TYR A 41 -3.40 -15.94 -3.83
C TYR A 41 -4.64 -15.14 -3.42
N GLY A 42 -4.69 -13.84 -3.75
CA GLY A 42 -5.86 -13.00 -3.54
C GLY A 42 -7.12 -13.50 -4.27
N LEU A 43 -6.98 -14.01 -5.50
CA LEU A 43 -8.10 -14.62 -6.23
C LEU A 43 -8.50 -15.99 -5.67
N LEU A 44 -7.53 -16.78 -5.20
CA LEU A 44 -7.81 -18.08 -4.58
C LEU A 44 -8.65 -17.95 -3.31
N ALA A 45 -8.61 -16.81 -2.61
CA ALA A 45 -9.47 -16.55 -1.46
C ALA A 45 -10.97 -16.63 -1.80
N ILE A 46 -11.37 -16.37 -3.05
CA ILE A 46 -12.76 -16.52 -3.48
C ILE A 46 -13.21 -17.98 -3.34
N LEU A 47 -12.31 -18.94 -3.60
CA LEU A 47 -12.61 -20.37 -3.51
C LEU A 47 -12.80 -20.84 -2.07
N THR A 48 -12.30 -20.08 -1.08
CA THR A 48 -12.50 -20.39 0.35
C THR A 48 -13.78 -19.77 0.90
N GLY A 49 -14.62 -19.17 0.04
CA GLY A 49 -15.84 -18.47 0.44
C GLY A 49 -15.60 -17.02 0.89
N TYR A 50 -14.40 -16.46 0.67
CA TYR A 50 -14.13 -15.07 1.04
C TYR A 50 -14.76 -14.10 0.04
N HIS A 51 -15.46 -13.08 0.54
CA HIS A 51 -16.12 -12.06 -0.28
C HIS A 51 -15.15 -10.90 -0.57
N LEU A 52 -14.67 -10.81 -1.80
CA LEU A 52 -13.84 -9.70 -2.25
C LEU A 52 -14.68 -8.49 -2.63
N SER A 53 -14.21 -7.30 -2.27
CA SER A 53 -14.75 -6.06 -2.82
C SER A 53 -14.47 -5.97 -4.32
N TRP A 54 -15.33 -5.27 -5.06
CA TRP A 54 -15.13 -5.04 -6.50
C TRP A 54 -13.78 -4.40 -6.82
N LEU A 55 -13.35 -3.44 -5.99
CA LEU A 55 -12.07 -2.75 -6.13
C LEU A 55 -10.87 -3.71 -6.01
N GLN A 56 -10.91 -4.64 -5.06
CA GLN A 56 -9.87 -5.67 -4.92
C GLN A 56 -9.87 -6.67 -6.06
N LEU A 57 -11.06 -7.08 -6.53
CA LEU A 57 -11.16 -7.97 -7.67
C LEU A 57 -10.49 -7.36 -8.90
N THR A 58 -10.74 -6.08 -9.18
CA THR A 58 -10.09 -5.39 -10.31
C THR A 58 -8.56 -5.32 -10.15
N MET A 59 -8.07 -5.06 -8.94
CA MET A 59 -6.64 -5.04 -8.64
C MET A 59 -5.99 -6.41 -8.87
N TYR A 60 -6.63 -7.50 -8.45
CA TYR A 60 -6.10 -8.84 -8.63
C TYR A 60 -6.14 -9.30 -10.08
N ILE A 61 -7.22 -9.05 -10.82
CA ILE A 61 -7.30 -9.37 -12.26
C ILE A 61 -6.20 -8.62 -13.03
N TYR A 62 -6.03 -7.32 -12.76
CA TYR A 62 -4.95 -6.52 -13.33
C TYR A 62 -3.57 -7.13 -13.02
N SER A 63 -3.35 -7.58 -11.77
CA SER A 63 -2.10 -8.21 -11.35
C SER A 63 -1.75 -9.46 -12.17
N ILE A 64 -2.74 -10.25 -12.59
CA ILE A 64 -2.51 -11.43 -13.47
C ILE A 64 -1.99 -11.00 -14.85
N GLY A 65 -2.56 -9.93 -15.42
CA GLY A 65 -2.08 -9.39 -16.69
C GLY A 65 -0.63 -8.92 -16.61
N VAL A 66 -0.28 -8.19 -15.55
CA VAL A 66 1.11 -7.74 -15.31
C VAL A 66 2.04 -8.93 -15.07
N LEU A 67 1.60 -9.96 -14.35
CA LEU A 67 2.38 -11.18 -14.13
C LEU A 67 2.72 -11.86 -15.46
N ALA A 68 1.74 -12.05 -16.35
CA ALA A 68 1.96 -12.64 -17.66
C ALA A 68 2.96 -11.82 -18.48
N ALA A 69 2.80 -10.49 -18.49
CA ALA A 69 3.72 -9.59 -19.16
C ALA A 69 5.14 -9.66 -18.58
N LEU A 70 5.29 -9.77 -17.26
CA LEU A 70 6.60 -9.92 -16.60
C LEU A 70 7.26 -11.26 -16.94
N CYS A 71 6.52 -12.36 -16.93
CA CYS A 71 7.06 -13.67 -17.32
C CYS A 71 7.59 -13.64 -18.77
N TYR A 72 6.91 -12.92 -19.66
CA TYR A 72 7.35 -12.73 -21.04
C TYR A 72 8.56 -11.79 -21.16
N LEU A 73 8.56 -10.63 -20.49
CA LEU A 73 9.58 -9.59 -20.66
C LEU A 73 10.84 -9.79 -19.82
N SER A 74 10.76 -10.42 -18.64
CA SER A 74 11.90 -10.55 -17.72
C SER A 74 13.12 -11.27 -18.33
N PRO A 75 12.98 -12.35 -19.12
CA PRO A 75 14.12 -12.99 -19.78
C PRO A 75 14.90 -12.05 -20.72
N HIS A 76 14.24 -11.02 -21.26
CA HIS A 76 14.85 -10.05 -22.16
C HIS A 76 15.82 -9.09 -21.46
N ILE A 77 15.78 -8.99 -20.13
CA ILE A 77 16.79 -8.24 -19.35
C ILE A 77 18.18 -8.84 -19.62
N LYS A 78 18.30 -10.17 -19.60
CA LYS A 78 19.58 -10.84 -19.87
C LYS A 78 20.02 -10.73 -21.33
N ARG A 79 19.04 -10.77 -22.25
CA ARG A 79 19.28 -10.68 -23.70
C ARG A 79 19.56 -9.26 -24.19
N GLN A 80 19.34 -8.23 -23.36
CA GLN A 80 19.52 -6.81 -23.73
C GLN A 80 18.78 -6.43 -25.01
N SER A 81 17.58 -6.99 -25.23
CA SER A 81 16.80 -6.62 -26.41
C SER A 81 16.12 -5.26 -26.16
N PRO A 82 16.41 -4.21 -26.96
CA PRO A 82 16.11 -2.83 -26.56
C PRO A 82 14.62 -2.53 -26.40
N LEU A 83 13.78 -2.97 -27.34
CA LEU A 83 12.33 -2.70 -27.30
C LEU A 83 11.65 -3.39 -26.11
N GLN A 84 12.02 -4.63 -25.81
CA GLN A 84 11.45 -5.39 -24.70
C GLN A 84 11.92 -4.83 -23.35
N CYS A 85 13.17 -4.37 -23.25
CA CYS A 85 13.66 -3.69 -22.05
C CYS A 85 12.93 -2.36 -21.82
N LEU A 86 12.65 -1.61 -22.89
CA LEU A 86 11.85 -0.39 -22.82
C LEU A 86 10.39 -0.68 -22.43
N ALA A 87 9.79 -1.73 -22.98
CA ALA A 87 8.45 -2.17 -22.62
C ALA A 87 8.38 -2.60 -21.15
N LEU A 88 9.37 -3.34 -20.64
CA LEU A 88 9.48 -3.72 -19.23
C LEU A 88 9.56 -2.48 -18.33
N ALA A 89 10.34 -1.47 -18.73
CA ALA A 89 10.47 -0.25 -17.96
C ALA A 89 9.16 0.54 -17.86
N TRP A 90 8.44 0.69 -18.97
CA TRP A 90 7.13 1.30 -18.97
C TRP A 90 6.08 0.49 -18.21
N LEU A 91 6.11 -0.85 -18.33
CA LEU A 91 5.27 -1.73 -17.54
C LEU A 91 5.48 -1.47 -16.04
N TYR A 92 6.74 -1.38 -15.59
CA TYR A 92 7.06 -1.11 -14.18
C TYR A 92 6.55 0.25 -13.70
N VAL A 93 6.70 1.30 -14.52
CA VAL A 93 6.24 2.66 -14.21
C VAL A 93 4.71 2.72 -14.13
N ILE A 94 4.03 2.19 -15.14
CA ILE A 94 2.56 2.16 -15.19
C ILE A 94 2.00 1.32 -14.04
N ASP A 95 2.59 0.16 -13.78
CA ASP A 95 2.22 -0.67 -12.64
C ASP A 95 2.37 0.07 -11.32
N SER A 96 3.48 0.78 -11.15
CA SER A 96 3.68 1.60 -9.96
C SER A 96 2.57 2.64 -9.86
N LEU A 97 2.28 3.44 -10.90
CA LEU A 97 1.21 4.44 -10.85
C LEU A 97 -0.16 3.85 -10.50
N ILE A 98 -0.52 2.69 -11.07
CA ILE A 98 -1.78 2.02 -10.77
C ILE A 98 -1.82 1.55 -9.30
N ASN A 99 -0.73 0.97 -8.79
CA ASN A 99 -0.63 0.60 -7.37
C ASN A 99 -0.64 1.84 -6.46
N ALA A 100 -0.16 3.00 -6.92
CA ALA A 100 -0.29 4.27 -6.21
C ALA A 100 -1.75 4.65 -6.02
N SER A 101 -2.53 4.59 -7.09
CA SER A 101 -3.96 4.87 -7.05
C SER A 101 -4.70 3.92 -6.10
N TYR A 102 -4.44 2.61 -6.18
CA TYR A 102 -5.04 1.65 -5.23
C TYR A 102 -4.62 1.90 -3.78
N THR A 103 -3.34 2.21 -3.53
CA THR A 103 -2.85 2.54 -2.18
C THR A 103 -3.51 3.81 -1.65
N ALA A 104 -3.67 4.84 -2.48
CA ALA A 104 -4.29 6.10 -2.10
C ALA A 104 -5.79 5.93 -1.81
N LEU A 105 -6.51 5.18 -2.65
CA LEU A 105 -7.91 4.85 -2.44
C LEU A 105 -8.10 4.06 -1.14
N PHE A 106 -7.30 3.01 -0.93
CA PHE A 106 -7.31 2.23 0.29
C PHE A 106 -7.03 3.10 1.53
N GLY A 107 -5.95 3.88 1.50
CA GLY A 107 -5.56 4.74 2.62
C GLY A 107 -6.62 5.79 2.95
N THR A 108 -7.23 6.41 1.93
CA THR A 108 -8.30 7.39 2.12
C THR A 108 -9.52 6.74 2.79
N THR A 109 -9.98 5.60 2.28
CA THR A 109 -11.09 4.85 2.90
C THR A 109 -10.76 4.45 4.34
N TRP A 110 -9.54 3.96 4.58
CA TRP A 110 -9.08 3.54 5.90
C TRP A 110 -9.09 4.69 6.91
N PHE A 111 -8.51 5.85 6.57
CA PHE A 111 -8.46 7.00 7.48
C PHE A 111 -9.83 7.64 7.69
N LEU A 112 -10.70 7.65 6.67
CA LEU A 112 -12.10 8.09 6.83
C LEU A 112 -12.86 7.17 7.78
N MET A 113 -12.71 5.86 7.63
CA MET A 113 -13.31 4.86 8.51
C MET A 113 -12.79 5.01 9.94
N LEU A 114 -11.47 5.11 10.12
CA LEU A 114 -10.86 5.30 11.43
C LEU A 114 -11.38 6.58 12.12
N ALA A 115 -11.51 7.69 11.39
CA ALA A 115 -12.04 8.94 11.93
C ALA A 115 -13.51 8.84 12.38
N ARG A 116 -14.33 8.04 11.70
CA ARG A 116 -15.73 7.78 12.10
C ARG A 116 -15.79 6.98 13.40
N HIS A 117 -14.96 5.95 13.52
CA HIS A 117 -14.90 5.09 14.72
C HIS A 117 -14.20 5.74 15.93
N ILE A 118 -13.45 6.84 15.73
CA ILE A 118 -12.90 7.62 16.84
C ILE A 118 -13.97 8.50 17.51
N ASN A 119 -14.96 8.99 16.75
CA ASN A 119 -15.90 10.02 17.22
C ASN A 119 -17.30 9.53 17.57
N ASP A 120 -17.79 8.43 16.99
CA ASP A 120 -19.18 8.01 17.14
C ASP A 120 -19.36 6.82 18.10
N ALA A 121 -20.37 6.94 18.97
CA ALA A 121 -20.94 5.84 19.75
C ALA A 121 -22.04 5.07 18.98
N ALA A 122 -22.31 5.44 17.72
CA ALA A 122 -23.37 4.87 16.88
C ALA A 122 -22.78 4.23 15.61
N PRO A 123 -23.37 3.12 15.11
CA PRO A 123 -22.85 2.41 13.96
C PRO A 123 -22.99 3.26 12.69
N SER A 124 -21.86 3.70 12.14
CA SER A 124 -21.80 4.30 10.81
C SER A 124 -21.88 3.22 9.73
N ASP A 125 -22.72 3.42 8.72
CA ASP A 125 -22.83 2.51 7.57
C ASP A 125 -21.61 2.65 6.64
N ASP A 126 -20.52 1.98 7.02
CA ASP A 126 -19.25 2.00 6.28
C ASP A 126 -19.29 1.19 4.98
N SER A 127 -20.39 0.46 4.73
CA SER A 127 -20.61 -0.24 3.46
C SER A 127 -20.66 0.71 2.25
N LYS A 128 -20.97 2.00 2.49
CA LYS A 128 -21.01 3.05 1.46
C LYS A 128 -19.63 3.51 0.99
N LEU A 129 -18.56 3.21 1.73
CA LEU A 129 -17.21 3.55 1.30
C LEU A 129 -16.69 2.49 0.31
N PRO A 130 -15.90 2.87 -0.71
CA PRO A 130 -15.27 1.91 -1.62
C PRO A 130 -14.38 0.92 -0.85
N GLY A 131 -14.78 -0.36 -0.84
CA GLY A 131 -14.10 -1.41 -0.07
C GLY A 131 -14.38 -1.39 1.44
N GLY A 132 -15.23 -0.49 1.93
CA GLY A 132 -15.50 -0.28 3.36
C GLY A 132 -16.12 -1.49 4.05
N ALA A 133 -17.04 -2.21 3.39
CA ALA A 133 -17.60 -3.45 3.93
C ALA A 133 -16.51 -4.51 4.21
N MET A 134 -15.60 -4.72 3.27
CA MET A 134 -14.51 -5.70 3.43
C MET A 134 -13.45 -5.23 4.45
N MET A 135 -13.18 -3.92 4.53
CA MET A 135 -12.35 -3.37 5.60
C MET A 135 -13.00 -3.58 6.96
N ASN A 136 -14.32 -3.41 7.08
CA ASN A 136 -15.06 -3.65 8.32
C ASN A 136 -14.95 -5.09 8.81
N ASP A 137 -15.12 -6.04 7.89
CA ASP A 137 -15.04 -7.48 8.20
C ASP A 137 -13.61 -7.91 8.60
N THR A 138 -12.58 -7.17 8.18
CA THR A 138 -11.17 -7.54 8.38
C THR A 138 -10.49 -6.76 9.52
N ALA A 139 -10.91 -5.52 9.76
CA ALA A 139 -10.27 -4.61 10.69
C ALA A 139 -10.38 -5.06 12.15
N GLY A 140 -11.46 -5.74 12.52
CA GLY A 140 -11.71 -6.27 13.87
C GLY A 140 -11.97 -5.20 14.96
N PHE A 141 -11.73 -3.92 14.69
CA PHE A 141 -12.02 -2.80 15.60
C PHE A 141 -13.28 -2.00 15.23
N THR A 142 -13.81 -2.19 14.03
CA THR A 142 -14.95 -1.42 13.48
C THR A 142 -16.29 -2.14 13.66
N SER A 143 -16.25 -3.41 14.05
CA SER A 143 -17.43 -4.22 14.41
C SER A 143 -17.14 -5.01 15.69
N PRO A 144 -17.39 -4.42 16.86
CA PRO A 144 -17.18 -5.12 18.14
C PRO A 144 -18.13 -6.33 18.23
N GLU A 145 -17.58 -7.53 18.45
CA GLU A 145 -18.41 -8.73 18.72
C GLU A 145 -19.23 -8.58 20.01
N VAL A 146 -18.75 -7.74 20.94
CA VAL A 146 -19.39 -7.45 22.22
C VAL A 146 -19.82 -5.99 22.27
N ASN A 147 -21.13 -5.76 22.30
CA ASN A 147 -21.70 -4.43 22.56
C ASN A 147 -21.59 -4.12 24.06
N ALA A 148 -20.39 -3.71 24.49
CA ALA A 148 -20.12 -3.33 25.87
C ALA A 148 -20.71 -1.94 26.16
N SER A 149 -21.90 -1.91 26.75
CA SER A 149 -22.59 -0.67 27.17
C SER A 149 -21.97 -0.02 28.40
N ARG A 150 -21.14 -0.75 29.16
CA ARG A 150 -20.31 -0.21 30.24
C ARG A 150 -18.97 -0.94 30.30
N VAL A 151 -17.90 -0.19 30.49
CA VAL A 151 -16.57 -0.71 30.85
C VAL A 151 -16.26 -0.19 32.24
N GLU A 152 -16.27 -1.09 33.23
CA GLU A 152 -15.89 -0.74 34.60
C GLU A 152 -14.37 -0.89 34.73
N VAL A 153 -13.67 0.24 34.81
CA VAL A 153 -12.22 0.27 35.00
C VAL A 153 -11.92 0.20 36.49
N VAL A 154 -11.62 -1.01 36.98
CA VAL A 154 -11.19 -1.22 38.37
C VAL A 154 -9.69 -0.96 38.45
N ALA A 155 -9.30 0.17 39.04
CA ALA A 155 -7.89 0.45 39.32
C ALA A 155 -7.39 -0.43 40.48
N THR A 156 -6.25 -1.10 40.31
CA THR A 156 -5.61 -1.90 41.36
C THR A 156 -4.31 -1.21 41.81
N PRO A 157 -4.13 -0.88 43.11
CA PRO A 157 -5.04 -1.15 44.22
C PRO A 157 -6.24 -0.20 44.27
N ALA A 158 -7.42 -0.74 44.58
CA ALA A 158 -8.65 0.02 44.70
C ALA A 158 -8.61 0.85 46.00
N MET A 159 -8.37 2.16 45.87
CA MET A 159 -8.39 3.11 46.99
C MET A 159 -9.81 3.69 47.13
N PRO A 160 -10.41 3.72 48.35
CA PRO A 160 -11.74 4.27 48.55
C PRO A 160 -11.79 5.75 48.14
N GLY A 161 -12.72 6.12 47.25
CA GLY A 161 -12.99 7.52 46.88
C GLY A 161 -12.37 8.02 45.58
N GLN A 162 -11.68 7.18 44.79
CA GLN A 162 -11.18 7.56 43.47
C GLN A 162 -12.08 7.05 42.33
N ASN A 163 -12.77 7.97 41.67
CA ASN A 163 -13.50 7.70 40.42
C ASN A 163 -12.56 7.97 39.24
N ALA A 164 -12.08 6.90 38.58
CA ALA A 164 -11.36 7.01 37.32
C ALA A 164 -12.37 7.19 36.18
N VAL A 165 -12.53 8.43 35.71
CA VAL A 165 -13.38 8.74 34.56
C VAL A 165 -12.49 8.86 33.32
N ALA A 166 -12.72 8.02 32.32
CA ALA A 166 -12.08 8.17 31.02
C ALA A 166 -12.67 9.42 30.34
N ALA A 167 -11.92 10.52 30.32
CA ALA A 167 -12.30 11.72 29.59
C ALA A 167 -11.69 11.67 28.17
N GLY A 168 -12.54 11.53 27.16
CA GLY A 168 -12.14 11.69 25.76
C GLY A 168 -11.80 13.15 25.49
N ILE A 169 -10.60 13.43 24.97
CA ILE A 169 -10.19 14.75 24.53
C ILE A 169 -10.77 14.96 23.11
N ASN A 170 -11.89 15.67 23.01
CA ASN A 170 -12.47 16.09 21.73
C ASN A 170 -11.81 17.40 21.27
N ASP A 171 -10.60 17.31 20.73
CA ASP A 171 -9.93 18.43 20.07
C ASP A 171 -10.24 18.39 18.56
N GLY A 172 -10.75 19.49 18.02
CA GLY A 172 -11.53 19.53 16.78
C GLY A 172 -10.78 19.13 15.51
N SER A 173 -10.80 17.84 15.16
CA SER A 173 -10.89 17.27 13.80
C SER A 173 -10.69 15.76 13.91
N ALA A 174 -11.75 14.97 13.75
CA ALA A 174 -11.72 13.51 13.80
C ALA A 174 -10.62 12.91 12.89
N LEU A 175 -10.48 13.50 11.69
CA LEU A 175 -9.47 13.12 10.71
C LEU A 175 -8.06 13.52 11.15
N GLY A 176 -7.91 14.69 11.76
CA GLY A 176 -6.64 15.10 12.35
C GLY A 176 -6.19 14.11 13.43
N HIS A 177 -7.09 13.78 14.36
CA HIS A 177 -6.81 12.80 15.40
C HIS A 177 -6.52 11.40 14.83
N ALA A 178 -7.29 10.95 13.83
CA ALA A 178 -7.05 9.68 13.13
C ALA A 178 -5.66 9.63 12.46
N VAL A 179 -5.19 10.72 11.87
CA VAL A 179 -3.88 10.81 11.23
C VAL A 179 -2.74 10.91 12.24
N PHE A 180 -2.93 11.67 13.32
CA PHE A 180 -1.90 11.91 14.34
C PHE A 180 -1.85 10.85 15.45
N GLN A 181 -2.76 9.87 15.44
CA GLN A 181 -2.66 8.69 16.30
C GLN A 181 -1.32 7.97 16.05
N SER A 182 -0.67 7.50 17.11
CA SER A 182 0.70 6.94 17.06
C SER A 182 0.86 5.82 16.01
N GLY A 183 -0.16 4.96 15.87
CA GLY A 183 -0.18 3.89 14.87
C GLY A 183 -0.31 4.41 13.42
N SER A 184 -1.02 5.52 13.22
CA SER A 184 -1.24 6.13 11.91
C SER A 184 0.01 6.80 11.35
N ILE A 185 0.77 7.52 12.19
CA ILE A 185 2.04 8.14 11.79
C ILE A 185 3.05 7.07 11.34
N ALA A 186 3.12 5.95 12.08
CA ALA A 186 3.99 4.82 11.71
C ALA A 186 3.58 4.24 10.35
N SER A 187 2.29 4.00 10.12
CA SER A 187 1.76 3.51 8.84
C SER A 187 2.08 4.45 7.68
N ILE A 188 1.82 5.76 7.82
CA ILE A 188 2.09 6.78 6.79
C ILE A 188 3.59 6.84 6.47
N THR A 189 4.45 6.76 7.48
CA THR A 189 5.91 6.78 7.32
C THR A 189 6.38 5.56 6.54
N VAL A 190 5.88 4.37 6.88
CA VAL A 190 6.20 3.14 6.18
C VAL A 190 5.73 3.21 4.73
N ILE A 191 4.48 3.59 4.48
CA ILE A 191 3.92 3.73 3.12
C ILE A 191 4.77 4.71 2.30
N SER A 192 5.09 5.88 2.86
CA SER A 192 5.90 6.90 2.19
C SER A 192 7.31 6.41 1.86
N THR A 193 7.93 5.66 2.77
CA THR A 193 9.27 5.08 2.57
C THR A 193 9.24 4.03 1.46
N LEU A 194 8.27 3.11 1.48
CA LEU A 194 8.09 2.12 0.43
C LEU A 194 7.84 2.77 -0.94
N TRP A 195 7.12 3.89 -0.97
CA TRP A 195 6.91 4.70 -2.17
C TRP A 195 8.18 5.35 -2.69
N ALA A 196 9.00 5.93 -1.80
CA ALA A 196 10.29 6.49 -2.18
C ALA A 196 11.22 5.43 -2.80
N ILE A 197 11.26 4.23 -2.21
CA ILE A 197 11.99 3.08 -2.75
C ILE A 197 11.45 2.70 -4.14
N ARG A 198 10.12 2.67 -4.31
CA ARG A 198 9.49 2.30 -5.59
C ARG A 198 9.77 3.32 -6.69
N ILE A 199 9.79 4.61 -6.36
CA ILE A 199 10.21 5.68 -7.27
C ILE A 199 11.68 5.48 -7.68
N TYR A 200 12.57 5.16 -6.73
CA TYR A 200 13.95 4.84 -7.05
C TYR A 200 14.07 3.63 -8.00
N PHE A 201 13.28 2.58 -7.77
CA PHE A 201 13.24 1.42 -8.67
C PHE A 201 12.77 1.79 -10.07
N CYS A 202 11.77 2.67 -10.23
CA CYS A 202 11.37 3.19 -11.54
C CYS A 202 12.54 3.85 -12.27
N LEU A 203 13.32 4.68 -11.56
CA LEU A 203 14.49 5.35 -12.15
C LEU A 203 15.57 4.34 -12.58
N VAL A 204 15.80 3.30 -11.79
CA VAL A 204 16.78 2.23 -12.11
C VAL A 204 16.38 1.47 -13.37
N VAL A 205 15.14 0.99 -13.46
CA VAL A 205 14.68 0.21 -14.62
C VAL A 205 14.67 1.08 -15.89
N MET A 206 14.26 2.34 -15.78
CA MET A 206 14.31 3.30 -16.89
C MET A 206 15.74 3.65 -17.32
N ALA A 207 16.68 3.78 -16.36
CA ALA A 207 18.10 4.00 -16.65
C ALA A 207 18.72 2.79 -17.36
N TYR A 208 18.37 1.57 -16.92
CA TYR A 208 18.79 0.35 -17.59
C TYR A 208 18.29 0.26 -19.02
N ALA A 209 16.98 0.42 -19.25
CA ALA A 209 16.39 0.36 -20.58
C ALA A 209 17.04 1.38 -21.54
N ARG A 210 17.33 2.59 -21.05
CA ARG A 210 18.06 3.61 -21.82
C ARG A 210 19.51 3.27 -22.11
N GLY A 211 20.18 2.47 -21.28
CA GLY A 211 21.54 2.01 -21.55
C GLY A 211 21.61 0.85 -22.54
N VAL A 212 20.47 0.22 -22.83
CA VAL A 212 20.33 -0.87 -23.81
C VAL A 212 19.89 -0.37 -25.18
N LEU A 213 19.20 0.78 -25.24
CA LEU A 213 18.85 1.51 -26.47
C LEU A 213 20.09 2.15 -27.11
#